data_AF-A0A496TKC5-F1
#
_entry.id   AF-A0A496TKC5-F1
#
_cell.length_a   1.000
_cell.length_b   1.000
_cell.length_c   1.000
_cell.angle_alpha   90.00
_cell.angle_beta   90.00
_cell.angle_gamma   90.00
#
_symmetry.space_group_name_H-M   'P 1'
#
loop_
_entity.id
_entity.type
_entity.pdbx_description
1 polymer ?
#
loop_
_entity_poly.entity_id
_entity_poly.type
_entity_poly.pdbx_seq_one_letter_code
_entity_poly.pdbx_strand_id
1 'polypeptide(L)'
;MIVVGVIFSIWILKQLTGVLTPLILSFVIAYFFDPLIDRFERWRIPRTIGILIVSFFAVSILVLVVLFLIPSLLSELGQLLELIQSQYVPQLKKFVETNLLPLFSGYLKVEEIRSLLSTELPSRLQDILRKFVEGAWNITSGLTTVASQLLNLVLIPFFTFYLLRDYDRLREWFKEHIPESVRSDLVE
;
A
#
# COMPACT_ATOMS: atom_id res chain seq x y z
N MET A 1 -24.93 30.34 -7.73
CA MET A 1 -24.24 29.54 -8.77
C MET A 1 -22.90 29.00 -8.28
N ILE A 2 -22.04 29.80 -7.66
CA ILE A 2 -20.72 29.36 -7.15
C ILE A 2 -20.82 28.19 -6.15
N VAL A 3 -21.72 28.29 -5.15
CA VAL A 3 -21.90 27.22 -4.13
C VAL A 3 -22.35 25.89 -4.75
N VAL A 4 -23.26 25.94 -5.73
CA VAL A 4 -23.73 24.75 -6.46
C VAL A 4 -22.58 24.15 -7.27
N GLY A 5 -21.75 24.99 -7.90
CA GLY A 5 -20.55 24.54 -8.61
C GLY A 5 -19.54 23.86 -7.69
N VAL A 6 -19.30 24.40 -6.50
CA VAL A 6 -18.40 23.81 -5.50
C VAL A 6 -18.92 22.46 -5.01
N ILE A 7 -20.21 22.36 -4.67
CA ILE A 7 -20.83 21.09 -4.23
C ILE A 7 -20.76 20.05 -5.35
N PHE A 8 -21.05 20.44 -6.59
CA PHE A 8 -20.96 19.57 -7.75
C PHE A 8 -19.53 19.08 -7.99
N SER A 9 -18.54 19.97 -7.86
CA SER A 9 -17.12 19.62 -8.00
C SER A 9 -16.65 18.66 -6.90
N ILE A 10 -17.06 18.85 -5.65
CA ILE A 10 -16.74 17.95 -4.54
C ILE A 10 -17.38 16.57 -4.74
N TRP A 11 -18.62 16.54 -5.22
CA TRP A 11 -19.32 15.29 -5.53
C TRP A 11 -18.62 14.51 -6.64
N ILE A 12 -18.20 15.20 -7.71
CA ILE A 12 -17.40 14.61 -8.79
C ILE A 12 -16.07 14.08 -8.26
N LEU A 13 -15.34 14.87 -7.47
CA LEU A 13 -14.06 14.45 -6.89
C LEU A 13 -14.20 13.18 -6.04
N LYS A 14 -15.29 13.05 -5.27
CA LYS A 14 -15.59 11.81 -4.52
C LYS A 14 -15.84 10.60 -5.42
N GLN A 15 -16.45 10.78 -6.58
CA GLN A 15 -16.60 9.66 -7.52
C GLN A 15 -15.30 9.32 -8.23
N LEU A 16 -14.48 10.31 -8.54
CA LEU A 16 -13.19 10.07 -9.18
C LEU A 16 -12.13 9.54 -8.20
N THR A 17 -12.25 9.73 -6.86
CA THR A 17 -11.23 9.24 -5.91
C THR A 17 -10.91 7.75 -6.04
N GLY A 18 -11.89 6.91 -6.45
CA GLY A 18 -11.63 5.49 -6.71
C GLY A 18 -10.67 5.22 -7.87
N VAL A 19 -10.65 6.09 -8.89
CA VAL A 19 -9.81 5.98 -10.10
C VAL A 19 -8.55 6.84 -9.98
N LEU A 20 -8.55 7.88 -9.14
CA LEU A 20 -7.37 8.71 -8.88
C LEU A 20 -6.24 7.89 -8.25
N THR A 21 -6.55 6.99 -7.31
CA THR A 21 -5.55 6.17 -6.63
C THR A 21 -4.69 5.35 -7.61
N PRO A 22 -5.26 4.49 -8.48
CA PRO A 22 -4.46 3.76 -9.45
C PRO A 22 -3.78 4.70 -10.44
N LEU A 23 -4.40 5.81 -10.85
CA LEU A 23 -3.80 6.78 -11.77
C LEU A 23 -2.53 7.43 -11.20
N ILE A 24 -2.57 7.92 -9.95
CA ILE A 24 -1.42 8.54 -9.27
C ILE A 24 -0.30 7.50 -9.11
N LEU A 25 -0.65 6.29 -8.66
CA LEU A 25 0.33 5.22 -8.48
C LEU A 25 0.99 4.85 -9.82
N SER A 26 0.22 4.75 -10.89
CA SER A 26 0.72 4.53 -12.24
C SER A 26 1.62 5.64 -12.73
N PHE A 27 1.35 6.90 -12.36
CA PHE A 27 2.21 8.03 -12.70
C PHE A 27 3.58 7.93 -12.01
N VAL A 28 3.59 7.58 -10.72
CA VAL A 28 4.84 7.32 -9.98
C VAL A 28 5.62 6.18 -10.63
N ILE A 29 4.95 5.07 -10.92
CA ILE A 29 5.57 3.91 -11.58
C ILE A 29 6.12 4.31 -12.96
N ALA A 30 5.34 5.00 -13.78
CA ALA A 30 5.76 5.47 -15.10
C ALA A 30 7.01 6.37 -15.01
N TYR A 31 7.04 7.31 -14.07
CA TYR A 31 8.22 8.16 -13.82
C TYR A 31 9.49 7.34 -13.55
N PHE A 32 9.40 6.26 -12.76
CA PHE A 32 10.54 5.38 -12.48
C PHE A 32 10.97 4.53 -13.68
N PHE A 33 10.02 4.10 -14.52
CA PHE A 33 10.29 3.19 -15.63
C PHE A 33 10.63 3.89 -16.95
N ASP A 34 10.28 5.16 -17.11
CA ASP A 34 10.65 5.99 -18.26
C ASP A 34 12.16 5.99 -18.56
N PRO A 35 13.08 6.25 -17.59
CA PRO A 35 14.52 6.20 -17.87
C PRO A 35 15.02 4.78 -18.21
N LEU A 36 14.29 3.74 -17.81
CA LEU A 36 14.61 2.36 -18.21
C LEU A 36 14.23 2.14 -19.68
N ILE A 37 13.09 2.67 -20.13
CA ILE A 37 12.64 2.60 -21.52
C ILE A 37 13.57 3.42 -22.43
N ASP A 38 14.00 4.61 -22.00
CA ASP A 38 15.00 5.41 -22.72
C ASP A 38 16.33 4.66 -22.89
N ARG A 39 16.70 3.78 -21.96
CA ARG A 39 17.88 2.91 -22.10
C ARG A 39 17.65 1.82 -23.13
N PHE A 40 16.44 1.27 -23.21
CA PHE A 40 16.09 0.29 -24.24
C PHE A 40 16.06 0.91 -25.64
N GLU A 41 15.59 2.15 -25.79
CA GLU A 41 15.67 2.87 -27.06
C GLU A 41 17.11 3.05 -27.55
N ARG A 42 18.06 3.31 -26.63
CA ARG A 42 19.50 3.37 -26.96
C ARG A 42 20.05 2.05 -27.49
N TRP A 43 19.44 0.93 -27.14
CA TRP A 43 19.76 -0.40 -27.68
C TRP A 43 18.99 -0.73 -28.97
N ARG A 44 18.38 0.27 -29.62
CA ARG A 44 17.54 0.14 -30.81
C ARG A 44 16.28 -0.70 -30.63
N ILE A 45 15.79 -0.83 -29.40
CA ILE A 45 14.47 -1.44 -29.13
C ILE A 45 13.41 -0.36 -29.35
N PRO A 46 12.38 -0.58 -30.20
CA PRO A 46 11.29 0.37 -30.36
C PRO A 46 10.58 0.63 -29.03
N ARG A 47 10.30 1.91 -28.71
CA ARG A 47 9.67 2.32 -27.44
C ARG A 47 8.49 1.44 -27.04
N THR A 48 7.60 1.16 -27.98
CA THR A 48 6.40 0.33 -27.75
C THR A 48 6.75 -1.08 -27.27
N ILE A 49 7.81 -1.69 -27.80
CA ILE A 49 8.28 -3.01 -27.38
C ILE A 49 8.94 -2.91 -25.99
N GLY A 50 9.72 -1.86 -25.75
CA GLY A 50 10.29 -1.60 -24.43
C GLY A 50 9.23 -1.46 -23.33
N ILE A 51 8.18 -0.69 -23.61
CA ILE A 51 7.03 -0.52 -22.70
C ILE A 51 6.33 -1.86 -22.48
N LEU A 52 6.04 -2.63 -23.53
CA LEU A 52 5.39 -3.95 -23.40
C LEU A 52 6.18 -4.90 -22.49
N ILE A 53 7.51 -4.94 -22.66
CA ILE A 53 8.39 -5.78 -21.83
C ILE A 53 8.32 -5.31 -20.37
N VAL A 54 8.51 -4.02 -20.13
CA VAL A 54 8.49 -3.46 -18.77
C VAL A 54 7.13 -3.67 -18.10
N SER A 55 6.04 -3.38 -18.79
CA SER A 55 4.68 -3.62 -18.29
C SER A 55 4.43 -5.09 -17.99
N PHE A 56 4.88 -6.00 -18.86
CA PHE A 56 4.76 -7.44 -18.62
C PHE A 56 5.51 -7.87 -17.36
N PHE A 57 6.79 -7.50 -17.24
CA PHE A 57 7.59 -7.82 -16.05
C PHE A 57 7.01 -7.20 -14.77
N ALA A 58 6.55 -5.95 -14.82
CA ALA A 58 5.94 -5.29 -13.68
C ALA A 58 4.67 -6.03 -13.21
N VAL A 59 3.81 -6.44 -14.14
CA VAL A 59 2.63 -7.26 -13.84
C VAL A 59 3.04 -8.63 -13.29
N SER A 60 4.01 -9.30 -13.90
CA SER A 60 4.48 -10.60 -13.43
C SER A 60 5.05 -10.53 -12.00
N ILE A 61 5.87 -9.52 -11.71
CA ILE A 61 6.42 -9.29 -10.36
C ILE A 61 5.29 -9.02 -9.38
N LEU A 62 4.33 -8.17 -9.73
CA LEU A 62 3.19 -7.84 -8.88
C LEU A 62 2.36 -9.10 -8.56
N VAL A 63 2.05 -9.92 -9.57
CA VAL A 63 1.35 -11.20 -9.38
C VAL A 63 2.16 -12.15 -8.49
N LEU A 64 3.47 -12.27 -8.70
CA LEU A 64 4.34 -13.09 -7.86
C LEU A 64 4.35 -12.61 -6.40
N VAL A 65 4.42 -11.29 -6.17
CA VAL A 65 4.37 -10.71 -4.83
C VAL A 65 3.04 -11.05 -4.15
N VAL A 66 1.91 -10.89 -4.85
CA VAL A 66 0.59 -11.19 -4.29
C VAL A 66 0.41 -12.68 -4.00
N LEU A 67 0.88 -13.56 -4.88
CA LEU A 67 0.67 -15.01 -4.76
C LEU A 67 1.69 -15.71 -3.85
N PHE A 68 2.90 -15.20 -3.71
CA PHE A 68 3.98 -15.88 -2.96
C PHE A 68 4.47 -15.06 -1.78
N LEU A 69 4.80 -13.78 -1.99
CA LEU A 69 5.42 -12.97 -0.95
C LEU A 69 4.43 -12.62 0.17
N ILE A 70 3.22 -12.16 -0.17
CA ILE A 70 2.18 -11.84 0.82
C ILE A 70 1.88 -13.06 1.71
N PRO A 71 1.54 -14.26 1.18
CA PRO A 71 1.24 -15.41 2.04
C PRO A 71 2.45 -15.88 2.86
N SER A 72 3.67 -15.85 2.31
CA SER A 72 4.89 -16.17 3.09
C SER A 72 5.04 -15.21 4.26
N LEU A 73 4.97 -13.90 4.02
CA LEU A 73 5.07 -12.88 5.06
C LEU A 73 3.98 -13.04 6.13
N LEU A 74 2.74 -13.34 5.74
CA LEU A 74 1.67 -13.61 6.70
C LEU A 74 1.98 -14.82 7.59
N SER A 75 2.52 -15.89 7.00
CA SER A 75 2.92 -17.09 7.75
C SER A 75 4.08 -16.80 8.72
N GLU A 76 5.06 -16.02 8.29
CA GLU A 76 6.22 -15.62 9.09
C GLU A 76 5.82 -14.70 10.25
N LEU A 77 4.92 -13.73 9.98
CA LEU A 77 4.35 -12.87 11.03
C LEU A 77 3.50 -13.67 12.03
N GLY A 78 2.77 -14.68 11.55
CA GLY A 78 2.05 -15.61 12.41
C GLY A 78 2.98 -16.35 13.38
N GLN A 79 4.08 -16.89 12.86
CA GLN A 79 5.10 -17.58 13.67
C GLN A 79 5.80 -16.64 14.67
N LEU A 80 6.14 -15.42 14.25
CA LEU A 80 6.71 -14.41 15.15
C LEU A 80 5.77 -14.07 16.30
N LEU A 81 4.48 -13.94 16.03
CA LEU A 81 3.50 -13.64 17.08
C LEU A 81 3.25 -14.83 17.99
N GLU A 82 3.27 -16.06 17.46
CA GLU A 82 3.25 -17.27 18.27
C GLU A 82 4.48 -17.36 19.20
N LEU A 83 5.66 -16.98 18.70
CA LEU A 83 6.88 -16.89 19.51
C LEU A 83 6.77 -15.80 20.60
N ILE A 84 6.23 -14.63 20.27
CA ILE A 84 5.98 -13.55 21.23
C ILE A 84 5.00 -14.03 22.32
N GLN A 85 3.91 -14.68 21.93
CA GLN A 85 2.90 -15.18 22.87
C GLN A 85 3.41 -16.31 23.77
N SER A 86 4.17 -17.25 23.22
CA SER A 86 4.64 -18.41 23.96
C SER A 86 5.83 -18.10 24.87
N GLN A 87 6.73 -17.20 24.45
CA GLN A 87 8.01 -16.99 25.12
C GLN A 87 8.08 -15.67 25.88
N TYR A 88 7.57 -14.58 25.30
CA TYR A 88 7.75 -13.23 25.85
C TYR A 88 6.59 -12.79 26.74
N VAL A 89 5.35 -13.12 26.39
CA VAL A 89 4.18 -12.79 27.23
C VAL A 89 4.26 -13.40 28.63
N PRO A 90 4.69 -14.66 28.84
CA PRO A 90 4.82 -15.23 30.18
C PRO A 90 5.92 -14.57 31.00
N GLN A 91 7.03 -14.19 30.36
CA GLN A 91 8.13 -13.47 31.01
C GLN A 91 7.70 -12.07 31.42
N LEU A 92 6.99 -11.36 30.55
CA LEU A 92 6.42 -10.05 30.83
C LEU A 92 5.41 -10.13 31.97
N LYS A 93 4.50 -11.12 31.93
CA LYS A 93 3.53 -11.37 33.00
C LYS A 93 4.23 -11.64 34.33
N LYS A 94 5.26 -12.48 34.34
CA LYS A 94 6.05 -12.77 35.55
C LYS A 94 6.80 -11.53 36.05
N PHE A 95 7.35 -10.72 35.16
CA PHE A 95 8.02 -9.48 35.55
C PHE A 95 7.05 -8.47 36.18
N VAL A 96 5.86 -8.31 35.59
CA VAL A 96 4.80 -7.44 36.12
C VAL A 96 4.28 -7.96 37.46
N GLU A 97 4.02 -9.26 37.58
CA GLU A 97 3.53 -9.90 38.81
C GLU A 97 4.56 -9.79 39.96
N THR A 98 5.85 -9.97 39.67
CA THR A 98 6.89 -10.00 40.70
C THR A 98 7.41 -8.60 41.08
N ASN A 99 7.51 -7.66 40.13
CA ASN A 99 8.19 -6.38 40.38
C ASN A 99 7.24 -5.19 40.46
N LEU A 100 6.14 -5.19 39.67
CA LEU A 100 5.27 -4.02 39.55
C LEU A 100 4.03 -4.13 40.44
N LEU A 101 3.36 -5.28 40.47
CA LEU A 101 2.16 -5.47 41.29
C LEU A 101 2.37 -5.21 42.80
N PRO A 102 3.51 -5.58 43.42
CA PRO A 102 3.75 -5.27 44.83
C PRO A 102 3.84 -3.76 45.12
N LEU A 103 4.45 -2.99 44.20
CA LEU A 103 4.63 -1.53 44.32
C LEU A 103 3.31 -0.75 44.21
N PHE A 104 2.32 -1.31 43.51
CA PHE A 104 1.04 -0.66 43.21
C PHE A 104 -0.17 -1.26 43.92
N SER A 105 0.06 -2.27 44.76
CA SER A 105 -0.96 -3.02 45.52
C SER A 105 -1.93 -2.15 46.35
N GLY A 106 -1.56 -0.91 46.69
CA GLY A 106 -2.39 0.05 47.42
C GLY A 106 -3.29 0.97 46.57
N TYR A 107 -3.09 1.05 45.24
CA TYR A 107 -3.77 2.04 44.39
C TYR A 107 -4.50 1.44 43.17
N LEU A 108 -4.20 0.20 42.80
CA LEU A 108 -4.72 -0.44 41.59
C LEU A 108 -5.45 -1.75 41.87
N LYS A 109 -6.52 -2.01 41.11
CA LYS A 109 -7.22 -3.31 41.10
C LYS A 109 -6.33 -4.34 40.39
N VAL A 110 -5.53 -5.04 41.18
CA VAL A 110 -4.57 -6.06 40.75
C VAL A 110 -5.21 -7.12 39.84
N GLU A 111 -6.45 -7.52 40.13
CA GLU A 111 -7.22 -8.48 39.33
C GLU A 111 -7.49 -8.03 37.88
N GLU A 112 -7.68 -6.73 37.66
CA GLU A 112 -7.98 -6.14 36.34
C GLU A 112 -6.73 -6.06 35.45
N ILE A 113 -5.58 -5.78 36.07
CA ILE A 113 -4.27 -5.85 35.39
C ILE A 113 -3.95 -7.30 35.02
N ARG A 114 -4.26 -8.23 35.92
CA ARG A 114 -4.00 -9.66 35.71
C ARG A 114 -4.81 -10.22 34.54
N SER A 115 -6.10 -9.87 34.44
CA SER A 115 -6.99 -10.30 33.34
C SER A 115 -6.60 -9.70 31.99
N LEU A 116 -6.17 -8.43 31.96
CA LEU A 116 -5.69 -7.78 30.74
C LEU A 116 -4.43 -8.46 30.17
N LEU A 117 -3.48 -8.81 31.04
CA LEU A 117 -2.23 -9.47 30.64
C LEU A 117 -2.41 -10.95 30.27
N SER A 118 -3.32 -11.67 30.93
CA SER A 118 -3.52 -13.10 30.67
C SER A 118 -4.43 -13.40 29.50
N THR A 119 -5.41 -12.53 29.23
CA THR A 119 -6.56 -12.89 28.39
C THR A 119 -6.77 -11.89 27.25
N GLU A 120 -6.66 -10.59 27.51
CA GLU A 120 -6.92 -9.57 26.49
C GLU A 120 -5.74 -9.33 25.55
N LEU A 121 -4.50 -9.34 26.04
CA LEU A 121 -3.33 -9.11 25.18
C LEU A 121 -3.16 -10.18 24.09
N PRO A 122 -3.18 -11.49 24.43
CA PRO A 122 -3.03 -12.54 23.43
C PRO A 122 -4.20 -12.59 22.44
N SER A 123 -5.44 -12.39 22.92
CA SER A 123 -6.62 -12.39 22.06
C SER A 123 -6.64 -11.20 21.10
N ARG A 124 -6.29 -9.99 21.55
CA ARG A 124 -6.18 -8.81 20.67
C ARG A 124 -5.12 -8.98 19.59
N LEU A 125 -3.97 -9.59 19.91
CA LEU A 125 -2.92 -9.87 18.93
C LEU A 125 -3.39 -10.90 17.89
N GLN A 126 -4.07 -11.96 18.32
CA GLN A 126 -4.66 -12.94 17.42
C GLN A 126 -5.77 -12.32 16.55
N ASP A 127 -6.60 -11.43 17.11
CA ASP A 127 -7.64 -10.74 16.37
C ASP A 127 -7.07 -9.76 15.33
N ILE A 128 -5.98 -9.05 15.63
CA ILE A 128 -5.30 -8.18 14.66
C ILE A 128 -4.74 -9.01 13.51
N LEU A 129 -4.06 -10.12 13.80
CA LEU A 129 -3.57 -11.05 12.79
C LEU A 129 -4.70 -11.60 11.95
N ARG A 130 -5.76 -12.07 12.60
CA ARG A 130 -6.91 -12.66 11.93
C ARG A 130 -7.57 -11.63 11.03
N LYS A 131 -7.75 -10.39 11.48
CA LYS A 131 -8.26 -9.29 10.63
C LYS A 131 -7.31 -8.91 9.50
N PHE A 132 -6.01 -9.04 9.67
CA PHE A 132 -5.03 -8.74 8.63
C PHE A 132 -4.97 -9.86 7.57
N VAL A 133 -4.99 -11.13 8.01
CA VAL A 133 -5.10 -12.31 7.15
C VAL A 133 -6.45 -12.35 6.45
N GLU A 134 -7.54 -12.21 7.19
CA GLU A 134 -8.89 -12.06 6.63
C GLU A 134 -8.96 -10.81 5.75
N GLY A 135 -8.27 -9.71 6.06
CA GLY A 135 -8.21 -8.53 5.20
C GLY A 135 -7.52 -8.82 3.86
N ALA A 136 -6.37 -9.50 3.91
CA ALA A 136 -5.63 -9.95 2.74
C ALA A 136 -6.40 -11.01 1.94
N TRP A 137 -7.16 -11.88 2.60
CA TRP A 137 -8.01 -12.89 1.97
C TRP A 137 -9.35 -12.31 1.53
N ASN A 138 -9.88 -11.27 2.17
CA ASN A 138 -11.11 -10.56 1.82
C ASN A 138 -10.92 -9.67 0.59
N ILE A 139 -9.67 -9.47 0.14
CA ILE A 139 -9.37 -9.09 -1.25
C ILE A 139 -10.01 -10.08 -2.24
N THR A 140 -10.36 -11.31 -1.82
CA THR A 140 -11.00 -12.36 -2.64
C THR A 140 -12.45 -12.74 -2.25
N SER A 141 -12.98 -12.36 -1.07
CA SER A 141 -14.25 -12.93 -0.57
C SER A 141 -15.49 -12.02 -0.68
N GLY A 142 -15.35 -10.70 -0.77
CA GLY A 142 -16.47 -9.77 -0.90
C GLY A 142 -16.70 -9.33 -2.34
N LEU A 143 -17.69 -9.89 -3.06
CA LEU A 143 -17.92 -9.65 -4.50
C LEU A 143 -17.80 -8.19 -4.96
N THR A 144 -18.27 -7.22 -4.16
CA THR A 144 -18.18 -5.78 -4.47
C THR A 144 -16.79 -5.19 -4.21
N THR A 145 -16.15 -5.54 -3.09
CA THR A 145 -14.79 -5.08 -2.74
C THR A 145 -13.74 -5.72 -3.63
N VAL A 146 -13.86 -7.02 -3.91
CA VAL A 146 -13.01 -7.81 -4.80
C VAL A 146 -13.04 -7.23 -6.21
N ALA A 147 -14.23 -6.95 -6.75
CA ALA A 147 -14.37 -6.37 -8.07
C ALA A 147 -13.65 -5.00 -8.15
N SER A 148 -13.81 -4.13 -7.15
CA SER A 148 -13.13 -2.83 -7.12
C SER A 148 -11.61 -2.94 -6.98
N GLN A 149 -11.12 -3.89 -6.17
CA GLN A 149 -9.69 -4.16 -5.96
C GLN A 149 -9.05 -4.76 -7.21
N LEU A 150 -9.70 -5.73 -7.85
CA LEU A 150 -9.27 -6.30 -9.12
C LEU A 150 -9.27 -5.26 -10.23
N LEU A 151 -10.29 -4.38 -10.26
CA LEU A 151 -10.31 -3.26 -11.21
C LEU A 151 -9.07 -2.38 -10.99
N ASN A 152 -8.76 -2.00 -9.74
CA ASN A 152 -7.57 -1.20 -9.44
C ASN A 152 -6.27 -1.93 -9.81
N LEU A 153 -6.17 -3.24 -9.51
CA LEU A 153 -5.02 -4.07 -9.82
C LEU A 153 -4.75 -4.14 -11.33
N VAL A 154 -5.81 -4.17 -12.15
CA VAL A 154 -5.73 -4.17 -13.62
C VAL A 154 -5.54 -2.76 -14.18
N LEU A 155 -6.13 -1.75 -13.56
CA LEU A 155 -6.02 -0.35 -13.97
C LEU A 155 -4.61 0.18 -13.79
N ILE A 156 -3.89 -0.19 -12.72
CA ILE A 156 -2.51 0.26 -12.49
C ILE A 156 -1.60 -0.06 -13.68
N PRO A 157 -1.42 -1.32 -14.11
CA PRO A 157 -0.56 -1.63 -15.24
C PRO A 157 -1.08 -1.06 -16.56
N PHE A 158 -2.42 -0.95 -16.72
CA PHE A 158 -3.01 -0.34 -17.90
C PHE A 158 -2.70 1.16 -18.00
N PHE A 159 -2.90 1.91 -16.93
CA PHE A 159 -2.56 3.33 -16.87
C PHE A 159 -1.05 3.55 -16.95
N THR A 160 -0.23 2.70 -16.33
CA THR A 160 1.23 2.77 -16.45
C THR A 160 1.66 2.61 -17.89
N PHE A 161 1.11 1.63 -18.62
CA PHE A 161 1.39 1.44 -20.04
C PHE A 161 1.05 2.70 -20.85
N TYR A 162 -0.13 3.29 -20.61
CA TYR A 162 -0.58 4.47 -21.33
C TYR A 162 0.27 5.70 -21.01
N LEU A 163 0.56 5.92 -19.72
CA LEU A 163 1.39 7.01 -19.24
C LEU A 163 2.82 6.92 -19.76
N LEU A 164 3.41 5.73 -19.82
CA LEU A 164 4.75 5.52 -20.39
C LEU A 164 4.79 5.77 -21.90
N ARG A 165 3.71 5.43 -22.61
CA ARG A 165 3.59 5.65 -24.05
C ARG A 165 3.55 7.13 -24.41
N ASP A 166 2.74 7.91 -23.69
CA ASP A 166 2.55 9.33 -23.96
C ASP A 166 3.38 10.23 -23.00
N TYR A 167 4.34 9.65 -22.28
CA TYR A 167 5.11 10.34 -21.23
C TYR A 167 5.82 11.58 -21.76
N ASP A 168 6.47 11.49 -22.93
CA ASP A 168 7.19 12.61 -23.55
C ASP A 168 6.24 13.77 -23.89
N ARG A 169 5.07 13.45 -24.44
CA ARG A 169 4.04 14.46 -24.78
C ARG A 169 3.48 15.12 -23.54
N LEU A 170 3.23 14.34 -22.48
CA LEU A 170 2.81 14.87 -21.18
C LEU A 170 3.88 15.82 -20.62
N ARG A 171 5.15 15.40 -20.66
CA ARG A 171 6.29 16.20 -20.20
C ARG A 171 6.44 17.50 -20.99
N GLU A 172 6.30 17.47 -22.31
CA GLU A 172 6.32 18.66 -23.17
C GLU A 172 5.16 19.60 -22.86
N TRP A 173 3.94 19.06 -22.73
CA TRP A 173 2.76 19.85 -22.38
C TRP A 173 2.92 20.56 -21.02
N PHE A 174 3.46 19.86 -20.02
CA PHE A 174 3.79 20.46 -18.72
C PHE A 174 4.85 21.56 -18.86
N LYS A 175 5.90 21.34 -19.65
CA LYS A 175 6.95 22.35 -19.89
C LYS A 175 6.43 23.60 -20.61
N GLU A 176 5.40 23.49 -21.42
CA GLU A 176 4.79 24.61 -22.17
C GLU A 176 3.81 25.41 -21.32
N HIS A 177 3.15 24.79 -20.34
CA HIS A 177 2.18 25.46 -19.46
C HIS A 177 2.77 25.95 -18.13
N ILE A 178 4.00 25.56 -17.80
CA ILE A 178 4.73 26.13 -16.67
C ILE A 178 5.29 27.50 -17.08
N PRO A 179 4.97 28.59 -16.35
CA PRO A 179 5.50 29.93 -16.63
C PRO A 179 7.03 29.97 -16.67
N GLU A 180 7.61 30.74 -17.60
CA GLU A 180 9.07 30.82 -17.81
C GLU A 180 9.88 31.23 -16.57
N SER A 181 9.24 31.81 -15.53
CA SER A 181 9.89 32.21 -14.29
C SER A 181 10.48 31.07 -13.45
N VAL A 182 10.16 29.80 -13.78
CA VAL A 182 10.71 28.60 -13.11
C VAL A 182 11.75 27.87 -14.00
N ARG A 183 11.96 28.32 -15.25
CA ARG A 183 12.81 27.64 -16.24
C ARG A 183 14.31 27.88 -16.05
N SER A 184 14.71 28.94 -15.34
CA SER A 184 16.12 29.35 -15.18
C SER A 184 16.93 28.46 -14.24
N ASP A 185 16.27 27.71 -13.36
CA ASP A 185 16.96 27.03 -12.23
C ASP A 185 17.17 25.52 -12.48
N LEU A 186 16.77 25.00 -13.65
CA LEU A 186 16.85 23.56 -13.99
C LEU A 186 17.86 23.25 -15.12
N VAL A 187 18.67 24.23 -15.53
CA VAL A 187 19.64 24.09 -16.65
C VAL A 187 21.10 24.28 -16.19
N GLU A 188 21.41 24.04 -14.91
CA GLU A 188 22.79 23.72 -14.49
C GLU A 188 22.98 22.22 -14.24
#